data_AF-A0A822AXW2-F1
#
_entry.id   AF-A0A822AXW2-F1
#
_cell.length_a   1.000
_cell.length_b   1.000
_cell.length_c   1.000
_cell.angle_alpha   90.00
_cell.angle_beta   90.00
_cell.angle_gamma   90.00
#
_symmetry.space_group_name_H-M   'P 1'
#
loop_
_entity.id
_entity.type
_entity.pdbx_description
1 polymer ?
#
loop_
_entity_poly.entity_id
_entity_poly.type
_entity_poly.pdbx_seq_one_letter_code
_entity_poly.pdbx_strand_id
1 'polypeptide(L)' 'MALDKPNKDLSTPFRVMPDQSTDYRIVVLGSAGIGKTNCVLRFVNGQFRENYIPTVEDTYRQVVSCNKQITTLQITDTYD' A
#
# COMPACT_ATOMS: atom_id res chain seq x y z
N MET A 1 -5.27 39.08 45.44
CA MET A 1 -5.69 38.30 44.25
C MET A 1 -4.42 37.89 43.52
N ALA A 2 -4.21 36.59 43.36
CA ALA A 2 -2.92 35.98 43.05
C ALA A 2 -2.31 36.38 41.69
N LEU A 3 -0.97 36.40 41.65
CA LEU A 3 -0.15 36.40 40.44
C LEU A 3 -0.11 34.98 39.86
N ASP A 4 -0.28 34.81 38.54
CA ASP A 4 0.47 33.79 37.79
C ASP A 4 0.52 34.05 36.28
N LYS A 5 1.64 33.61 35.69
CA LYS A 5 2.18 33.86 34.35
C LYS A 5 1.51 33.01 33.23
N PRO A 6 1.87 33.19 31.93
CA PRO A 6 1.05 32.74 30.80
C PRO A 6 1.22 31.24 30.53
N ASN A 7 0.15 30.54 30.16
CA ASN A 7 0.24 29.14 29.74
C ASN A 7 0.10 29.04 28.20
N LYS A 8 1.24 29.02 27.51
CA LYS A 8 1.33 28.39 26.19
C LYS A 8 1.07 26.91 26.42
N ASP A 9 -0.10 26.43 26.01
CA ASP A 9 -0.36 25.00 26.03
C ASP A 9 0.57 24.31 25.02
N LEU A 10 1.71 23.85 25.53
CA LEU A 10 2.76 23.13 24.83
C LEU A 10 2.52 21.60 24.93
N SER A 11 1.27 21.15 25.14
CA SER A 11 0.94 19.77 25.50
C SER A 11 0.24 18.92 24.43
N THR A 12 0.19 19.33 23.16
CA THR A 12 -0.07 18.35 22.08
C THR A 12 1.23 17.99 21.35
N PRO A 13 2.11 17.15 21.93
CA PRO A 13 3.19 16.55 21.17
C PRO A 13 2.53 15.52 20.24
N PHE A 14 2.70 15.70 18.93
CA PHE A 14 2.09 14.85 17.90
C PHE A 14 0.56 14.83 17.94
N ARG A 15 -0.06 15.41 16.91
CA ARG A 15 -1.37 14.93 16.47
C ARG A 15 -1.20 13.45 16.15
N VAL A 16 -1.58 12.57 17.08
CA VAL A 16 -1.78 11.15 16.79
C VAL A 16 -2.96 11.13 15.83
N MET A 17 -2.66 11.17 14.53
CA MET A 17 -3.63 10.76 13.52
C MET A 17 -3.98 9.31 13.88
N PRO A 18 -5.26 8.94 14.02
CA PRO A 18 -5.62 7.54 14.14
C PRO A 18 -4.94 6.83 12.97
N ASP A 19 -4.31 5.68 13.24
CA ASP A 19 -3.60 4.85 12.26
C ASP A 19 -4.40 4.81 10.95
N GLN A 20 -4.02 5.70 10.03
CA GLN A 20 -4.52 5.67 8.67
C GLN A 20 -3.80 4.47 8.11
N SER A 21 -4.42 3.29 8.19
CA SER A 21 -4.03 2.14 7.39
C SER A 21 -3.94 2.66 5.96
N THR A 22 -2.72 2.94 5.51
CA THR A 22 -2.54 3.74 4.31
C THR A 22 -2.78 2.77 3.17
N ASP A 23 -3.95 2.88 2.53
CA ASP A 23 -4.29 2.02 1.42
C ASP A 23 -3.68 2.62 0.14
N TYR A 24 -2.66 1.94 -0.41
CA TYR A 24 -2.03 2.35 -1.67
C TYR A 24 -2.64 1.61 -2.85
N ARG A 25 -2.88 2.34 -3.94
CA ARG A 25 -3.29 1.77 -5.22
C ARG A 25 -2.12 1.76 -6.19
N ILE A 26 -1.84 0.61 -6.77
CA ILE A 26 -0.72 0.36 -7.68
C ILE A 26 -1.32 -0.21 -8.96
N VAL A 27 -0.91 0.33 -10.12
CA VAL A 27 -1.26 -0.21 -11.43
C VAL A 27 0.04 -0.67 -12.09
N VAL A 28 0.04 -1.89 -12.64
CA VAL A 28 1.21 -2.50 -13.28
C VAL A 28 1.06 -2.42 -14.80
N LEU A 29 1.93 -1.64 -15.44
CA LEU A 29 1.90 -1.36 -16.88
C LEU A 29 3.18 -1.85 -17.58
N GLY A 30 3.11 -2.04 -18.89
CA GLY A 30 4.22 -2.44 -19.76
C GLY A 30 3.75 -3.46 -20.81
N SER A 31 4.51 -3.73 -21.86
CA SER A 31 4.05 -4.54 -23.01
C SER A 31 3.50 -5.94 -22.66
N ALA A 32 2.74 -6.51 -23.60
CA ALA A 32 2.31 -7.91 -23.53
C ALA A 32 3.50 -8.88 -23.43
N GLY A 33 3.35 -9.95 -22.64
CA GLY A 33 4.34 -11.02 -22.53
C GLY A 33 5.58 -10.74 -21.65
N ILE A 34 5.74 -9.53 -21.09
CA ILE A 34 6.91 -9.21 -20.23
C ILE A 34 6.85 -9.85 -18.83
N GLY A 35 5.74 -10.49 -18.48
CA GLY A 35 5.58 -11.20 -17.21
C GLY A 35 4.98 -10.39 -16.06
N LYS A 36 4.26 -9.28 -16.34
CA LYS A 36 3.57 -8.45 -15.33
C LYS A 36 2.78 -9.30 -14.32
N THR A 37 1.92 -10.16 -14.84
CA THR A 37 1.08 -11.10 -14.07
C THR A 37 1.90 -12.03 -13.20
N ASN A 38 3.01 -12.57 -13.70
CA ASN A 38 3.87 -13.45 -12.92
C ASN A 38 4.58 -12.69 -11.79
N CYS A 39 4.98 -11.43 -11.98
CA CYS A 39 5.51 -10.59 -10.90
C CYS A 39 4.45 -10.32 -9.83
N VAL A 40 3.22 -9.98 -10.24
CA VAL A 40 2.12 -9.71 -9.30
C VAL A 40 1.75 -10.97 -8.51
N LEU A 41 1.56 -12.11 -9.17
CA LEU A 41 1.25 -13.38 -8.50
C LEU A 41 2.37 -13.77 -7.54
N ARG A 42 3.63 -13.72 -7.99
CA ARG A 42 4.76 -14.09 -7.14
C ARG A 42 4.84 -13.23 -5.87
N PHE A 43 4.51 -11.95 -5.97
CA PHE A 43 4.45 -11.05 -4.82
C PHE A 43 3.28 -11.37 -3.88
N VAL A 44 2.09 -11.60 -4.42
CA VAL A 44 0.85 -11.76 -3.64
C VAL A 44 0.72 -13.16 -3.02
N ASN A 45 0.99 -14.21 -3.79
CA ASN A 45 0.71 -15.58 -3.39
C ASN A 45 1.89 -16.54 -3.57
N GLY A 46 3.06 -16.03 -3.97
CA GLY A 46 4.26 -16.84 -4.16
C GLY A 46 4.22 -17.75 -5.39
N GLN A 47 3.21 -17.65 -6.26
CA GLN A 47 3.04 -18.52 -7.42
C GLN A 47 3.71 -17.95 -8.67
N PHE A 48 4.03 -18.85 -9.58
CA PHE A 48 4.47 -18.55 -10.93
C PHE A 48 3.67 -19.41 -11.91
N ARG A 49 3.13 -18.81 -12.98
CA ARG A 49 2.42 -19.54 -14.02
C ARG A 49 3.36 -19.78 -15.20
N GLU A 50 3.59 -21.04 -15.53
CA GLU A 50 4.38 -21.44 -16.70
C GLU A 50 3.64 -21.16 -18.02
N ASN A 51 2.31 -21.32 -18.01
CA ASN A 51 1.49 -21.08 -19.18
C ASN A 51 1.03 -19.61 -19.23
N TYR A 52 1.18 -18.99 -20.40
CA TYR A 52 0.70 -17.63 -20.64
C TYR A 52 -0.81 -17.65 -20.91
N ILE A 53 -1.55 -17.04 -19.99
CA ILE A 53 -2.94 -16.65 -20.19
C ILE A 53 -2.93 -15.11 -20.17
N PRO A 54 -3.31 -14.43 -21.26
CA PRO A 54 -3.45 -12.97 -21.24
C PRO A 54 -4.35 -12.55 -20.08
N THR A 55 -3.84 -11.71 -19.18
CA THR A 55 -4.69 -11.02 -18.22
C THR A 55 -5.66 -10.13 -18.97
N VAL A 56 -6.86 -9.90 -18.43
CA VAL A 56 -7.76 -8.83 -18.90
C VAL A 56 -7.55 -7.64 -17.98
N GLU A 57 -8.00 -7.78 -16.73
CA GLU A 57 -7.72 -6.89 -15.62
C GLU A 57 -7.97 -7.70 -14.33
N ASP A 58 -6.99 -7.75 -13.42
CA ASP A 58 -7.13 -8.40 -12.13
C ASP A 58 -6.66 -7.47 -11.02
N THR A 59 -7.44 -7.38 -9.94
CA THR A 59 -7.05 -6.62 -8.73
C THR A 59 -6.73 -7.57 -7.58
N TYR A 60 -5.56 -7.36 -6.97
CA TYR A 60 -5.06 -8.13 -5.85
C TYR A 60 -4.93 -7.23 -4.62
N ARG A 61 -5.14 -7.80 -3.43
CA ARG A 61 -4.95 -7.11 -2.15
C ARG A 61 -3.86 -7.79 -1.35
N GLN A 62 -2.81 -7.04 -1.00
CA GLN A 62 -1.73 -7.53 -0.16
C GLN A 62 -1.56 -6.64 1.07
N VAL A 63 -1.57 -7.23 2.26
CA VAL A 63 -1.17 -6.53 3.49
C VAL A 63 0.34 -6.73 3.67
N VAL A 64 1.06 -5.64 3.86
CA VAL A 64 2.51 -5.63 4.05
C VAL A 64 2.90 -4.85 5.30
N SER A 65 3.98 -5.28 5.94
CA SER A 65 4.65 -4.49 6.96
C SER A 65 5.84 -3.78 6.31
N CYS A 66 5.82 -2.45 6.29
CA CYS A 66 6.89 -1.62 5.74
C CYS A 66 7.22 -0.51 6.73
N ASN A 67 8.50 -0.33 7.06
CA ASN A 67 8.95 0.72 8.00
C ASN A 67 8.20 0.72 9.36
N LYS A 68 7.85 -0.46 9.88
CA LYS A 68 7.04 -0.66 11.11
C LYS A 68 5.58 -0.19 11.02
N GLN A 69 5.09 0.11 9.82
CA GLN A 69 3.67 0.39 9.56
C GLN A 69 3.03 -0.77 8.78
N ILE A 70 1.80 -1.12 9.15
CA ILE A 70 0.98 -2.07 8.40
C ILE A 70 0.20 -1.30 7.34
N THR A 71 0.30 -1.77 6.12
CA THR A 71 -0.17 -1.06 4.93
C THR A 71 -0.90 -2.04 4.01
N THR A 72 -1.99 -1.60 3.39
CA THR A 72 -2.67 -2.37 2.33
C THR A 72 -2.20 -1.88 0.97
N LEU A 73 -1.84 -2.81 0.10
CA LEU A 73 -1.64 -2.56 -1.33
C LEU A 73 -2.81 -3.14 -2.11
N GLN A 74 -3.46 -2.32 -2.93
CA GLN A 74 -4.36 -2.75 -4.01
C GLN A 74 -3.59 -2.69 -5.33
N ILE A 75 -3.28 -3.85 -5.90
CA ILE A 75 -2.45 -3.99 -7.09
C ILE A 75 -3.36 -4.38 -8.26
N THR A 76 -3.38 -3.57 -9.31
CA THR A 76 -4.13 -3.84 -10.54
C THR A 76 -3.16 -4.29 -11.63
N ASP A 77 -3.28 -5.54 -12.07
CA ASP A 77 -2.60 -6.10 -13.25
C ASP A 77 -3.50 -5.89 -14.47
N THR A 78 -3.04 -5.12 -15.46
CA THR A 78 -3.82 -4.78 -16.66
C THR A 78 -3.19 -5.37 -17.93
N TYR A 79 -4.02 -5.60 -18.95
CA TYR A 79 -3.56 -5.85 -20.31
C TYR A 79 -3.27 -4.53 -21.03
N ASP A 80 -2.03 -4.07 -20.93
CA ASP A 80 -1.44 -3.03 -21.80
C ASP A 80 -0.12 -3.52 -22.41
#